data_AF-A0A662VJV2-F1
#
_entry.id   AF-A0A662VJV2-F1
#
_cell.length_a   1.000
_cell.length_b   1.000
_cell.length_c   1.000
_cell.angle_alpha   90.00
_cell.angle_beta   90.00
_cell.angle_gamma   90.00
#
_symmetry.space_group_name_H-M   'P 1'
#
loop_
_entity.id
_entity.type
_entity.pdbx_description
1 polymer ?
#
loop_
_entity_poly.entity_id
_entity_poly.type
_entity_poly.pdbx_seq_one_letter_code
_entity_poly.pdbx_strand_id
1 'polypeptide(L)'
;MERKYFGMRFAIPSGGSHKVTLPKTLVEEVWRRSSREGFPICFVLMENRVFIEDLDRMLSTDLYPPEILKEVEQDWLEYGWKVRAKKLRELDLQLMRGKINERVYDFECHRIHEAFVNYSKKFRRKLLECGICLSSMPSIEDLMVSMEILQRKEEEESFYELEENLKKIVNEEKLLESLLD
;
A
#
# COMPACT_ATOMS: atom_id res chain seq x y z
N MET A 1 -1.72 -7.93 35.91
CA MET A 1 -1.90 -7.47 34.52
C MET A 1 -3.35 -7.67 34.13
N GLU A 2 -4.07 -6.58 33.87
CA GLU A 2 -5.47 -6.64 33.48
C GLU A 2 -5.59 -7.19 32.04
N ARG A 3 -6.39 -8.24 31.86
CA ARG A 3 -6.67 -8.85 30.54
C ARG A 3 -8.09 -8.45 30.15
N LYS A 4 -8.23 -7.65 29.08
CA LYS A 4 -9.54 -7.23 28.54
C LYS A 4 -9.80 -7.95 27.22
N TYR A 5 -10.95 -8.61 27.12
CA TYR A 5 -11.43 -9.27 25.90
C TYR A 5 -12.15 -8.24 25.02
N PHE A 6 -11.70 -8.08 23.77
CA PHE A 6 -12.20 -7.05 22.85
C PHE A 6 -13.34 -7.54 21.91
N GLY A 7 -13.74 -8.80 22.05
CA GLY A 7 -14.90 -9.37 21.37
C GLY A 7 -14.58 -10.25 20.17
N MET A 8 -15.56 -11.07 19.79
CA MET A 8 -15.56 -11.88 18.58
C MET A 8 -16.16 -11.07 17.43
N ARG A 9 -15.66 -11.27 16.21
CA ARG A 9 -16.23 -10.69 14.98
C ARG A 9 -16.38 -11.79 13.94
N PHE A 10 -17.47 -11.73 13.19
CA PHE A 10 -17.68 -12.64 12.08
C PHE A 10 -16.82 -12.22 10.89
N ALA A 11 -16.12 -13.19 10.30
CA ALA A 11 -15.47 -13.01 9.01
C ALA A 11 -16.54 -13.08 7.91
N ILE A 12 -16.63 -12.05 7.09
CA ILE A 12 -17.59 -11.95 6.00
C ILE A 12 -16.84 -12.19 4.68
N PRO A 13 -17.26 -13.17 3.85
CA PRO A 13 -16.65 -13.38 2.54
C PRO A 13 -16.93 -12.20 1.61
N SER A 14 -15.94 -11.76 0.84
CA SER A 14 -16.02 -10.64 -0.10
C SER A 14 -15.03 -10.82 -1.25
N GLY A 15 -15.51 -11.21 -2.44
CA GLY A 15 -14.74 -11.20 -3.68
C GLY A 15 -13.41 -11.95 -3.61
N GLY A 16 -13.41 -13.17 -3.06
CA GLY A 16 -12.20 -14.00 -2.90
C GLY A 16 -11.39 -13.74 -1.62
N SER A 17 -11.80 -12.78 -0.78
CA SER A 17 -11.16 -12.46 0.50
C SER A 17 -12.14 -12.54 1.67
N HIS A 18 -11.64 -12.46 2.90
CA HIS A 18 -12.47 -12.34 4.11
C HIS A 18 -12.29 -10.96 4.74
N LYS A 19 -13.39 -10.34 5.16
CA LYS A 19 -13.40 -9.05 5.85
C LYS A 19 -13.81 -9.22 7.29
N VAL A 20 -13.14 -8.49 8.19
CA VAL A 20 -13.50 -8.38 9.61
C VAL A 20 -13.64 -6.90 9.97
N THR A 21 -14.75 -6.54 10.61
CA THR A 21 -14.96 -5.16 11.07
C THR A 21 -14.27 -4.93 12.41
N LEU A 22 -13.34 -3.97 12.44
CA LEU A 22 -12.66 -3.58 13.68
C LEU A 22 -13.60 -2.77 14.59
N PRO A 23 -13.58 -2.98 15.92
CA PRO A 23 -14.35 -2.17 16.85
C PRO A 23 -13.94 -0.70 16.77
N LYS A 24 -14.92 0.21 16.77
CA LYS A 24 -14.68 1.66 16.75
C LYS A 24 -13.78 2.14 17.91
N THR A 25 -13.92 1.52 19.08
CA THR A 25 -13.11 1.83 20.27
C THR A 25 -11.63 1.50 20.10
N LEU A 26 -11.28 0.43 19.39
CA LEU A 26 -9.88 0.15 19.03
C LEU A 26 -9.31 1.31 18.19
N VAL A 27 -10.09 1.77 17.21
CA VAL A 27 -9.69 2.85 16.30
C VAL A 27 -9.55 4.19 17.03
N GLU A 28 -10.56 4.59 17.81
CA GLU A 28 -10.61 5.92 18.42
C GLU A 28 -9.82 6.01 19.73
N GLU A 29 -9.82 4.97 20.57
CA GLU A 29 -9.20 5.03 21.90
C GLU A 29 -7.78 4.46 21.92
N VAL A 30 -7.52 3.34 21.22
CA VAL A 30 -6.21 2.68 21.22
C VAL A 30 -5.30 3.30 20.17
N TRP A 31 -5.78 3.43 18.93
CA TRP A 31 -4.99 4.00 17.84
C TRP A 31 -5.11 5.53 17.73
N ARG A 32 -6.05 6.15 18.46
CA ARG A 32 -6.29 7.60 18.45
C ARG A 32 -6.54 8.15 17.03
N ARG A 33 -7.21 7.35 16.19
CA ARG A 33 -7.56 7.70 14.80
C ARG A 33 -9.01 8.10 14.67
N SER A 34 -9.30 8.96 13.70
CA SER A 34 -10.67 9.26 13.29
C SER A 34 -11.30 8.01 12.66
N SER A 35 -12.47 7.61 13.14
CA SER A 35 -13.27 6.54 12.52
C SER A 35 -13.89 6.93 11.17
N ARG A 36 -13.76 8.20 10.77
CA ARG A 36 -14.34 8.75 9.53
C ARG A 36 -13.38 8.75 8.35
N GLU A 37 -12.10 8.47 8.59
CA GLU A 37 -11.07 8.45 7.54
C GLU A 37 -10.44 7.07 7.44
N GLY A 38 -10.15 6.63 6.20
CA GLY A 38 -9.40 5.41 5.98
C GLY A 38 -7.92 5.64 6.28
N PHE A 39 -7.31 4.70 7.00
CA PHE A 39 -5.88 4.70 7.30
C PHE A 39 -5.31 3.29 7.10
N PRO A 40 -4.01 3.17 6.75
CA PRO A 40 -3.37 1.88 6.54
C PRO A 40 -3.15 1.13 7.85
N ILE A 41 -3.36 -0.18 7.81
CA ILE A 41 -3.22 -1.10 8.94
C ILE A 41 -2.34 -2.26 8.47
N CYS A 42 -1.40 -2.66 9.32
CA CYS A 42 -0.46 -3.76 9.06
C CYS A 42 -0.88 -5.00 9.86
N PHE A 43 -0.73 -6.17 9.24
CA PHE A 43 -0.95 -7.47 9.88
C PHE A 43 0.40 -8.18 9.99
N VAL A 44 0.85 -8.48 11.21
CA VAL A 44 2.18 -9.06 11.46
C VAL A 44 2.05 -10.37 12.22
N LEU A 45 2.64 -11.45 11.71
CA LEU A 45 2.71 -12.73 12.42
C LEU A 45 3.98 -12.77 13.27
N MET A 46 3.85 -12.74 14.59
CA MET A 46 4.97 -12.92 15.53
C MET A 46 4.60 -13.97 16.58
N GLU A 47 5.52 -14.89 16.87
CA GLU A 47 5.34 -15.92 17.91
C GLU A 47 4.00 -16.68 17.78
N ASN A 48 3.63 -17.02 16.54
CA ASN A 48 2.37 -17.70 16.20
C ASN A 48 1.10 -16.90 16.54
N ARG A 49 1.19 -15.57 16.58
CA ARG A 49 0.08 -14.64 16.80
C ARG A 49 0.06 -13.56 15.74
N VAL A 50 -1.14 -13.23 15.25
CA VAL A 50 -1.36 -12.10 14.34
C VAL A 50 -1.58 -10.84 15.16
N PHE A 51 -0.68 -9.88 14.98
CA PHE A 51 -0.79 -8.51 15.48
C PHE A 51 -1.41 -7.64 14.39
N ILE A 52 -2.33 -6.76 14.79
CA ILE A 52 -2.95 -5.78 13.92
C ILE A 52 -2.50 -4.42 14.45
N GLU A 53 -1.73 -3.68 13.66
CA GLU A 53 -1.11 -2.42 14.09
C GLU A 53 -1.41 -1.29 13.10
N ASP A 54 -1.59 -0.08 13.62
CA ASP A 54 -1.56 1.14 12.82
C ASP A 54 -0.17 1.33 12.18
N LEU A 55 -0.13 1.69 10.90
CA LEU A 55 1.13 1.86 10.17
C LEU A 55 2.07 2.89 10.81
N ASP A 56 1.56 4.04 11.25
CA ASP A 56 2.40 5.10 11.80
C ASP A 56 3.05 4.68 13.12
N ARG A 57 2.33 3.90 13.92
CA ARG A 57 2.81 3.27 15.14
C ARG A 57 3.85 2.22 14.83
N MET A 58 3.58 1.34 13.86
CA MET A 58 4.53 0.32 13.43
C MET A 58 5.88 0.92 13.02
N LEU A 59 5.85 1.99 12.20
CA LEU A 59 7.06 2.68 11.73
C LEU A 59 7.78 3.52 12.80
N SER A 60 7.15 3.81 13.93
CA SER A 60 7.71 4.67 14.99
C SER A 60 8.19 3.90 16.22
N THR A 61 8.00 2.59 16.27
CA THR A 61 8.41 1.74 17.39
C THR A 61 9.58 0.84 17.03
N ASP A 62 10.48 0.59 17.98
CA ASP A 62 11.59 -0.37 17.84
C ASP A 62 11.15 -1.83 18.11
N LEU A 63 9.84 -2.10 18.10
CA LEU A 63 9.27 -3.41 18.43
C LEU A 63 9.38 -4.42 17.29
N TYR A 64 9.59 -3.94 16.06
CA TYR A 64 9.56 -4.75 14.85
C TYR A 64 10.97 -4.91 14.26
N PRO A 65 11.37 -6.14 13.85
CA PRO A 65 12.64 -6.37 13.17
C PRO A 65 12.75 -5.54 11.88
N PRO A 66 13.97 -5.10 11.49
CA PRO A 66 14.21 -4.33 10.28
C PRO A 66 13.67 -4.99 9.00
N GLU A 67 13.65 -6.32 8.95
CA GLU A 67 13.17 -7.10 7.81
C GLU A 67 11.66 -6.90 7.62
N ILE A 68 10.88 -6.98 8.70
CA ILE A 68 9.43 -6.74 8.68
C ILE A 68 9.14 -5.29 8.30
N LEU A 69 9.91 -4.34 8.85
CA LEU A 69 9.74 -2.93 8.50
C LEU A 69 9.98 -2.72 7.00
N LYS A 70 11.01 -3.34 6.42
CA LYS A 70 11.30 -3.25 4.99
C LYS A 70 10.16 -3.78 4.11
N GLU A 71 9.53 -4.90 4.48
CA GLU A 71 8.36 -5.44 3.78
C GLU A 71 7.17 -4.46 3.87
N VAL A 72 6.92 -3.88 5.04
CA VAL A 72 5.86 -2.88 5.23
C VAL A 72 6.12 -1.60 4.44
N GLU A 73 7.38 -1.16 4.34
CA GLU A 73 7.77 -0.04 3.48
C GLU A 73 7.43 -0.34 2.01
N GLN A 74 7.67 -1.58 1.57
CA GLN A 74 7.40 -2.02 0.20
C GLN A 74 5.90 -2.16 -0.07
N ASP A 75 5.14 -2.83 0.79
CA ASP A 75 3.68 -2.94 0.71
C ASP A 75 3.01 -1.56 0.73
N TRP A 76 3.51 -0.63 1.55
CA TRP A 76 2.96 0.71 1.58
C TRP A 76 3.20 1.45 0.28
N LEU A 77 4.39 1.30 -0.32
CA LEU A 77 4.63 1.82 -1.65
C LEU A 77 3.59 1.20 -2.56
N GLU A 78 3.67 -0.10 -2.83
CA GLU A 78 2.85 -0.80 -3.82
C GLU A 78 1.33 -0.58 -3.65
N TYR A 79 0.81 -0.73 -2.44
CA TYR A 79 -0.63 -0.63 -2.18
C TYR A 79 -1.09 0.79 -1.90
N GLY A 80 -0.33 1.53 -1.07
CA GLY A 80 -0.66 2.90 -0.70
C GLY A 80 -0.62 3.84 -1.90
N TRP A 81 0.29 3.61 -2.86
CA TRP A 81 0.35 4.40 -4.09
C TRP A 81 -0.83 4.06 -5.03
N LYS A 82 -1.14 2.77 -5.25
CA LYS A 82 -2.23 2.32 -6.14
C LYS A 82 -3.59 2.87 -5.72
N VAL A 83 -3.89 2.84 -4.43
CA VAL A 83 -5.17 3.34 -3.90
C VAL A 83 -5.32 4.84 -4.15
N ARG A 84 -4.24 5.61 -3.96
CA ARG A 84 -4.25 7.07 -4.19
C ARG A 84 -4.33 7.42 -5.68
N ALA A 85 -3.63 6.68 -6.54
CA ALA A 85 -3.72 6.79 -8.00
C ALA A 85 -5.13 6.58 -8.51
N LYS A 86 -5.76 5.51 -8.03
CA LYS A 86 -7.15 5.22 -8.36
C LYS A 86 -8.07 6.34 -7.90
N LYS A 87 -7.88 6.86 -6.68
CA LYS A 87 -8.71 7.93 -6.14
C LYS A 87 -8.57 9.24 -6.93
N LEU A 88 -7.37 9.62 -7.35
CA LEU A 88 -7.16 10.80 -8.22
C LEU A 88 -7.89 10.64 -9.56
N ARG A 89 -7.73 9.49 -10.23
CA ARG A 89 -8.45 9.20 -11.48
C ARG A 89 -9.97 9.22 -11.31
N GLU A 90 -10.48 8.75 -10.17
CA GLU A 90 -11.91 8.83 -9.84
C GLU A 90 -12.38 10.28 -9.64
N LEU A 91 -11.56 11.13 -9.02
CA LEU A 91 -11.85 12.56 -8.86
C LEU A 91 -11.88 13.27 -10.22
N ASP A 92 -10.92 12.98 -11.11
CA ASP A 92 -10.88 13.52 -12.48
C ASP A 92 -12.17 13.17 -13.24
N LEU A 93 -12.57 11.90 -13.19
CA LEU A 93 -13.80 11.43 -13.81
C LEU A 93 -15.05 12.07 -13.20
N GLN A 94 -15.06 12.32 -11.89
CA GLN A 94 -16.17 13.01 -11.23
C GLN A 94 -16.26 14.48 -11.64
N LEU A 95 -15.13 15.18 -11.74
CA LEU A 95 -15.06 16.57 -12.19
C LEU A 95 -15.50 16.68 -13.65
N MET A 96 -14.94 15.86 -14.55
CA MET A 96 -15.31 15.83 -15.97
C MET A 96 -16.81 15.53 -16.19
N ARG A 97 -17.42 14.74 -15.31
CA ARG A 97 -18.86 14.42 -15.35
C ARG A 97 -19.73 15.46 -14.64
N GLY A 98 -19.16 16.53 -14.09
CA GLY A 98 -19.87 17.55 -13.33
C GLY A 98 -20.48 17.05 -12.01
N LYS A 99 -20.01 15.90 -11.48
CA LYS A 99 -20.49 15.34 -10.20
C LYS A 99 -19.93 16.08 -9.00
N ILE A 100 -18.75 16.67 -9.15
CA ILE A 100 -18.10 17.55 -8.17
C ILE A 100 -17.72 18.85 -8.87
N ASN A 101 -17.58 19.92 -8.10
CA ASN A 101 -17.06 21.20 -8.60
C ASN A 101 -15.55 21.31 -8.34
N GLU A 102 -14.92 22.30 -8.97
CA GLU A 102 -13.47 22.57 -8.85
C GLU A 102 -13.03 22.71 -7.39
N ARG A 103 -13.80 23.42 -6.56
CA ARG A 103 -13.46 23.61 -5.14
C ARG A 103 -13.36 22.28 -4.36
N VAL A 104 -14.28 21.34 -4.62
CA VAL A 104 -14.25 20.01 -3.98
C VAL A 104 -13.09 19.18 -4.53
N TYR A 105 -12.84 19.27 -5.83
CA TYR A 105 -11.71 18.61 -6.48
C TYR A 105 -10.37 19.08 -5.89
N ASP A 106 -10.12 20.39 -5.85
CA ASP A 106 -8.89 20.98 -5.33
C ASP A 106 -8.64 20.59 -3.88
N PHE A 107 -9.70 20.60 -3.05
CA PHE A 107 -9.62 20.19 -1.65
C PHE A 107 -9.18 18.72 -1.50
N GLU A 108 -9.80 17.81 -2.26
CA GLU A 108 -9.45 16.39 -2.19
C GLU A 108 -8.06 16.11 -2.76
N CYS A 109 -7.67 16.76 -3.86
CA CYS A 109 -6.34 16.65 -4.43
C CYS A 109 -5.27 17.15 -3.46
N HIS A 110 -5.51 18.29 -2.79
CA HIS A 110 -4.62 18.80 -1.74
C HIS A 110 -4.47 17.80 -0.59
N ARG A 111 -5.57 17.19 -0.12
CA ARG A 111 -5.53 16.18 0.95
C ARG A 111 -4.74 14.94 0.54
N ILE A 112 -4.88 14.48 -0.70
CA ILE A 112 -4.11 13.35 -1.23
C ILE A 112 -2.62 13.71 -1.29
N HIS A 113 -2.30 14.90 -1.77
CA HIS A 113 -0.93 15.42 -1.83
C HIS A 113 -0.28 15.51 -0.45
N GLU A 114 -0.95 16.12 0.54
CA GLU A 114 -0.44 16.20 1.92
C GLU A 114 -0.18 14.82 2.52
N ALA A 115 -1.11 13.88 2.33
CA ALA A 115 -0.93 12.50 2.79
C ALA A 115 0.32 11.88 2.16
N PHE A 116 0.51 12.06 0.84
CA PHE A 116 1.68 11.56 0.14
C PHE A 116 2.97 12.19 0.66
N VAL A 117 3.03 13.52 0.81
CA VAL A 117 4.20 14.24 1.36
C VAL A 117 4.54 13.74 2.77
N ASN A 118 3.54 13.50 3.60
CA ASN A 118 3.75 13.02 4.96
C ASN A 118 4.34 11.61 5.00
N TYR A 119 3.84 10.69 4.17
CA TYR A 119 4.37 9.33 4.13
C TYR A 119 5.71 9.25 3.41
N SER A 120 5.89 9.97 2.31
CA SER A 120 7.16 9.99 1.58
C SER A 120 8.33 10.49 2.43
N LYS A 121 8.10 11.44 3.34
CA LYS A 121 9.10 11.80 4.37
C LYS A 121 9.52 10.61 5.23
N LYS A 122 8.59 9.73 5.59
CA LYS A 122 8.85 8.50 6.37
C LYS A 122 9.58 7.45 5.54
N PHE A 123 9.24 7.32 4.26
CA PHE A 123 9.80 6.33 3.33
C PHE A 123 10.92 6.87 2.43
N ARG A 124 11.57 7.98 2.82
CA ARG A 124 12.50 8.74 1.95
C ARG A 124 13.60 7.88 1.35
N ARG A 125 14.20 7.00 2.16
CA ARG A 125 15.29 6.11 1.70
C ARG A 125 14.81 5.22 0.56
N LYS A 126 13.66 4.59 0.72
CA LYS A 126 13.09 3.67 -0.27
C LYS A 126 12.65 4.39 -1.53
N LEU A 127 12.08 5.58 -1.40
CA LEU A 127 11.75 6.42 -2.55
C LEU A 127 12.99 6.82 -3.37
N LEU A 128 14.11 7.13 -2.69
CA LEU A 128 15.37 7.40 -3.38
C LEU A 128 15.89 6.16 -4.13
N GLU A 129 15.76 4.96 -3.56
CA GLU A 129 16.08 3.70 -4.27
C GLU A 129 15.20 3.52 -5.52
N CYS A 130 13.95 3.96 -5.45
CA CYS A 130 13.04 3.97 -6.61
C CYS A 130 13.36 5.09 -7.62
N GLY A 131 14.32 5.98 -7.36
CA GLY A 131 14.65 7.12 -8.23
C GLY A 131 13.77 8.35 -8.02
N ILE A 132 13.05 8.40 -6.90
CA ILE A 132 12.06 9.42 -6.58
C ILE A 132 12.63 10.40 -5.57
N CYS A 133 12.76 11.66 -5.96
CA CYS A 133 13.28 12.72 -5.10
C CYS A 133 12.16 13.61 -4.56
N LEU A 134 12.16 13.85 -3.25
CA LEU A 134 11.14 14.67 -2.58
C LEU A 134 11.31 16.18 -2.81
N SER A 135 12.53 16.64 -3.08
CA SER A 135 12.79 18.05 -3.38
C SER A 135 12.27 18.47 -4.76
N SER A 136 11.81 17.53 -5.58
CA SER A 136 11.23 17.76 -6.91
C SER A 136 9.72 17.51 -6.97
N MET A 137 9.02 17.45 -5.83
CA MET A 137 7.55 17.33 -5.81
C MET A 137 6.83 18.50 -5.13
N PRO A 138 6.93 19.72 -5.66
CA PRO A 138 6.12 20.84 -5.19
C PRO A 138 4.64 20.75 -5.59
N SER A 139 4.28 19.95 -6.61
CA SER A 139 2.94 19.95 -7.22
C SER A 139 2.28 18.57 -7.32
N ILE A 140 0.96 18.56 -7.56
CA ILE A 140 0.16 17.34 -7.81
C ILE A 140 0.61 16.68 -9.11
N GLU A 141 1.05 17.46 -10.08
CA GLU A 141 1.59 17.00 -11.36
C GLU A 141 2.88 16.19 -11.15
N ASP A 142 3.77 16.64 -10.27
CA ASP A 142 4.99 15.90 -9.93
C ASP A 142 4.68 14.59 -9.19
N LEU A 143 3.63 14.61 -8.35
CA LEU A 143 3.08 13.41 -7.74
C LEU A 143 2.58 12.43 -8.81
N MET A 144 1.81 12.89 -9.80
CA MET A 144 1.33 12.05 -10.91
C MET A 144 2.47 11.45 -11.73
N VAL A 145 3.50 12.24 -12.06
CA VAL A 145 4.68 11.76 -12.78
C VAL A 145 5.41 10.68 -11.98
N SER A 146 5.56 10.88 -10.68
CA SER A 146 6.22 9.91 -9.81
C SER A 146 5.41 8.61 -9.68
N MET A 147 4.08 8.70 -9.73
CA MET A 147 3.20 7.54 -9.74
C MET A 147 3.32 6.74 -11.05
N GLU A 148 3.45 7.42 -12.19
CA GLU A 148 3.72 6.78 -13.49
C GLU A 148 5.07 6.05 -13.49
N ILE A 149 6.11 6.66 -12.92
CA ILE A 149 7.45 6.04 -12.80
C ILE A 149 7.40 4.76 -11.95
N LEU A 150 6.69 4.79 -10.81
CA LEU A 150 6.52 3.61 -9.97
C LEU A 150 5.75 2.50 -10.67
N GLN A 151 4.67 2.85 -11.37
CA GLN A 151 3.86 1.88 -12.10
C GLN A 151 4.69 1.18 -13.18
N ARG A 152 5.51 1.92 -13.93
CA ARG A 152 6.39 1.34 -14.96
C ARG A 152 7.44 0.40 -14.37
N LYS A 153 8.01 0.72 -13.21
CA LYS A 153 8.97 -0.17 -12.53
C LYS A 153 8.32 -1.48 -12.10
N GLU A 154 7.11 -1.46 -11.56
CA GLU A 154 6.38 -2.69 -11.24
C GLU A 154 6.08 -3.52 -12.50
N GLU A 155 5.70 -2.86 -13.60
CA GLU A 155 5.46 -3.53 -14.89
C GLU A 155 6.76 -4.15 -15.44
N GLU A 156 7.90 -3.47 -15.29
CA GLU A 156 9.22 -4.00 -15.63
C GLU A 156 9.61 -5.20 -14.75
N GLU A 157 9.45 -5.12 -13.42
CA GLU A 157 9.71 -6.24 -12.49
C GLU A 157 8.85 -7.46 -12.81
N SER A 158 7.55 -7.23 -13.07
CA SER A 158 6.61 -8.27 -13.48
C SER A 158 7.05 -8.92 -14.80
N PHE A 159 7.54 -8.12 -15.75
CA PHE A 159 8.05 -8.62 -17.02
C PHE A 159 9.29 -9.50 -16.84
N TYR A 160 10.24 -9.10 -15.99
CA TYR A 160 11.42 -9.91 -15.68
C TYR A 160 11.08 -11.24 -15.02
N GLU A 161 10.13 -11.25 -14.08
CA GLU A 161 9.67 -12.49 -13.45
C GLU A 161 9.03 -13.44 -14.49
N LEU A 162 8.26 -12.88 -15.42
CA LEU A 162 7.64 -13.62 -16.51
C LEU A 162 8.69 -14.19 -17.48
N GLU A 163 9.73 -13.41 -17.78
CA GLU A 163 10.88 -13.85 -18.58
C GLU A 163 11.65 -15.00 -17.91
N GLU A 164 11.88 -14.90 -16.60
CA GLU A 164 12.56 -15.96 -15.84
C GLU A 164 11.73 -17.25 -15.80
N ASN A 165 10.41 -17.13 -15.60
CA ASN A 165 9.49 -18.27 -15.64
C ASN A 165 9.45 -18.91 -17.03
N LEU A 166 9.43 -18.11 -18.10
CA LEU A 166 9.54 -18.61 -19.48
C LEU A 166 10.85 -19.38 -19.71
N LYS A 167 11.98 -18.87 -19.20
CA LYS A 167 13.27 -19.57 -19.29
C LYS A 167 13.25 -20.92 -18.57
N LYS A 168 12.61 -20.99 -17.40
CA LYS A 168 12.44 -22.26 -16.67
C LYS A 168 11.62 -23.26 -17.48
N ILE A 169 10.48 -22.83 -18.03
CA ILE A 169 9.61 -23.69 -18.85
C ILE A 169 10.36 -24.23 -20.07
N VAL A 170 11.07 -23.37 -20.81
CA VAL A 170 11.84 -23.78 -21.99
C VAL A 170 12.97 -24.77 -21.62
N ASN A 171 13.60 -24.60 -20.47
CA ASN A 171 14.63 -25.54 -20.00
C ASN A 171 14.02 -26.89 -19.58
N GLU A 172 12.85 -26.87 -18.94
CA GLU A 172 12.12 -28.10 -18.59
C GLU A 172 11.64 -28.86 -19.84
N GLU A 173 11.16 -28.14 -20.86
CA GLU A 173 10.78 -28.71 -22.15
C GLU A 173 11.97 -29.39 -22.84
N LYS A 174 13.12 -28.71 -22.93
CA LYS A 174 14.36 -29.29 -23.49
C LYS A 174 14.84 -30.51 -22.71
N LEU A 175 14.71 -30.48 -21.38
CA LEU A 175 15.06 -31.62 -20.54
C LEU A 175 14.15 -32.82 -20.85
N LEU A 176 12.83 -32.59 -20.97
CA LEU A 176 11.86 -33.62 -21.32
C LEU A 176 12.11 -34.19 -22.71
N GLU A 177 12.41 -33.35 -23.71
CA GLU A 177 12.80 -33.78 -25.05
C GLU A 177 14.05 -34.67 -25.00
N SER A 178 15.08 -34.28 -24.24
CA SER A 178 16.32 -35.07 -24.10
C SER A 178 16.15 -36.40 -23.35
N LEU A 179 15.05 -36.60 -22.64
CA LEU A 179 14.71 -37.85 -21.95
C LEU A 179 13.80 -38.76 -22.79
N LEU A 180 13.23 -38.24 -23.87
CA LEU A 180 12.38 -38.97 -24.82
C LEU A 180 13.17 -39.50 -26.03
N ASP A 181 14.40 -39.02 -26.24
CA ASP A 181 15.41 -39.56 -27.16
C ASP A 181 16.28 -40.65 -26.51
#